data_AF-D8FEB3-F1
#
_entry.id   AF-D8FEB3-F1
#
_cell.length_a   1.000
_cell.length_b   1.000
_cell.length_c   1.000
_cell.angle_alpha   90.00
_cell.angle_beta   90.00
_cell.angle_gamma   90.00
#
_symmetry.space_group_name_H-M   'P 1'
#
loop_
_entity.id
_entity.type
_entity.pdbx_description
1 polymer ?
#
loop_
_entity_poly.entity_id
_entity_poly.type
_entity_poly.pdbx_seq_one_letter_code
_entity_poly.pdbx_strand_id
1 'polypeptide(L)'
;MANKDQQEWYKKFYEGTFLVKGWKARMNEILKGLPPEERGNMGNLLESLGKKIGMEWARKNDMRKIDTPQLQKWGRDLQNARRKGPKALADQIRRLNDEVEKMLA
;
A
#
# COMPACT_ATOMS: atom_id res chain seq x y z
N MET A 1 -6.18 15.19 -15.95
CA MET A 1 -5.83 15.84 -14.67
C MET A 1 -6.67 15.24 -13.57
N ALA A 2 -6.06 14.75 -12.48
CA ALA A 2 -6.84 14.32 -11.31
C ALA A 2 -7.57 15.54 -10.73
N ASN A 3 -8.88 15.42 -10.50
CA ASN A 3 -9.67 16.50 -9.87
C ASN A 3 -9.14 16.74 -8.44
N LYS A 4 -9.29 17.96 -7.89
CA LYS A 4 -8.84 18.35 -6.54
C LYS A 4 -9.24 17.31 -5.49
N ASP A 5 -10.47 16.80 -5.56
CA ASP A 5 -10.97 15.75 -4.67
C ASP A 5 -10.11 14.48 -4.70
N GLN A 6 -9.73 14.01 -5.88
CA GLN A 6 -8.89 12.82 -6.03
C GLN A 6 -7.50 13.05 -5.43
N GLN A 7 -6.94 14.26 -5.59
CA GLN A 7 -5.65 14.61 -4.99
C GLN A 7 -5.72 14.62 -3.47
N GLU A 8 -6.81 15.13 -2.89
CA GLU A 8 -7.03 15.09 -1.45
C GLU A 8 -7.20 13.67 -0.92
N TRP A 9 -7.95 12.82 -1.62
CA TRP A 9 -8.08 11.41 -1.25
C TRP A 9 -6.77 10.64 -1.37
N TYR A 10 -5.99 10.91 -2.42
CA TYR A 10 -4.66 10.35 -2.57
C TYR A 10 -3.72 10.78 -1.44
N LYS A 11 -3.78 12.06 -1.04
CA LYS A 11 -3.04 12.56 0.11
C LYS A 11 -3.47 11.85 1.40
N LYS A 12 -4.77 11.71 1.65
CA LYS A 12 -5.32 10.96 2.79
C LYS A 12 -4.89 9.50 2.80
N PHE A 13 -4.78 8.84 1.65
CA PHE A 13 -4.26 7.48 1.56
C PHE A 13 -2.81 7.39 2.06
N TYR A 14 -1.94 8.30 1.61
CA TYR A 14 -0.52 8.29 1.98
C TYR A 14 -0.25 8.75 3.41
N GLU A 15 -0.85 9.87 3.82
CA GLU A 15 -0.62 10.50 5.12
C GLU A 15 -1.46 9.88 6.23
N GLY A 16 -2.64 9.38 5.87
CA GLY A 16 -3.63 8.90 6.81
C GLY A 16 -4.60 10.00 7.24
N THR A 17 -5.34 9.68 8.28
CA THR A 17 -6.24 10.60 8.98
C THR A 17 -5.90 10.58 10.47
N PHE A 18 -6.56 11.43 11.25
CA PHE A 18 -6.38 11.46 12.70
C PHE A 18 -6.52 10.08 13.37
N LEU A 19 -7.43 9.23 12.88
CA LEU A 19 -7.71 7.91 13.46
C LEU A 19 -7.03 6.74 12.73
N VAL A 20 -6.60 6.94 11.48
CA VAL A 20 -6.14 5.84 10.62
C VAL A 20 -4.78 6.15 10.03
N LYS A 21 -3.79 5.30 10.34
CA LYS A 21 -2.45 5.37 9.74
C LYS A 21 -2.52 5.23 8.21
N GLY A 22 -1.90 6.19 7.53
CA GLY A 22 -1.70 6.16 6.09
C GLY A 22 -0.60 5.18 5.63
N TRP A 23 -0.44 5.09 4.33
CA TRP A 23 0.52 4.19 3.69
C TRP A 23 1.96 4.44 4.15
N LYS A 24 2.41 5.71 4.25
CA LYS A 24 3.79 6.05 4.66
C LYS A 24 4.12 5.49 6.04
N ALA A 25 3.22 5.66 7.01
CA ALA A 25 3.41 5.16 8.36
C ALA A 25 3.52 3.62 8.37
N ARG A 26 2.69 2.93 7.59
CA ARG A 26 2.72 1.46 7.47
C ARG A 26 4.00 0.98 6.82
N MET A 27 4.46 1.61 5.74
CA MET A 27 5.75 1.31 5.12
C MET A 27 6.88 1.43 6.13
N ASN A 28 6.94 2.54 6.87
CA ASN A 28 7.98 2.76 7.87
C ASN A 28 7.98 1.68 8.96
N GLU A 29 6.81 1.26 9.43
CA GLU A 29 6.68 0.15 10.38
C GLU A 29 7.13 -1.18 9.79
N ILE A 30 6.86 -1.41 8.50
CA ILE A 30 7.28 -2.63 7.81
C ILE A 30 8.81 -2.66 7.67
N LEU A 31 9.39 -1.56 7.17
CA LEU A 31 10.83 -1.45 6.87
C LEU A 31 11.71 -1.43 8.13
N LYS A 32 11.23 -0.86 9.24
CA LYS A 32 11.96 -0.85 10.52
C LYS A 32 12.36 -2.25 11.00
N GLY A 33 11.56 -3.27 10.68
CA GLY A 33 11.82 -4.66 11.06
C GLY A 33 12.80 -5.42 10.15
N LEU A 34 13.33 -4.77 9.10
CA LEU A 34 14.21 -5.40 8.13
C LEU A 34 15.68 -5.00 8.35
N PRO A 35 16.63 -5.86 7.94
CA PRO A 35 18.04 -5.49 7.82
C PRO A 35 18.25 -4.31 6.85
N PRO A 36 19.21 -3.41 7.10
CA PRO A 36 19.46 -2.23 6.26
C PRO A 36 19.59 -2.53 4.76
N GLU A 37 20.24 -3.65 4.41
CA GLU A 37 20.45 -4.11 3.04
C GLU A 37 19.15 -4.42 2.28
N GLU A 38 18.11 -4.89 3.00
CA GLU A 38 16.81 -5.23 2.42
C GLU A 38 15.85 -4.02 2.39
N ARG A 39 16.09 -3.00 3.22
CA ARG A 39 15.18 -1.85 3.36
C ARG A 39 15.03 -1.05 2.06
N GLY A 40 16.11 -0.86 1.32
CA GLY A 40 16.10 -0.07 0.09
C GLY A 40 15.21 -0.70 -0.99
N ASN A 41 15.47 -1.96 -1.32
CA ASN A 41 14.68 -2.69 -2.31
C ASN A 41 13.22 -2.84 -1.89
N MET A 42 12.98 -3.23 -0.63
CA MET A 42 11.61 -3.40 -0.12
C MET A 42 10.84 -2.07 -0.08
N GLY A 43 11.53 -0.96 0.25
CA GLY A 43 10.95 0.37 0.26
C GLY A 43 10.48 0.80 -1.13
N ASN A 44 11.29 0.55 -2.16
CA ASN A 44 10.94 0.85 -3.54
C ASN A 44 9.72 0.06 -4.03
N LEU A 45 9.64 -1.24 -3.68
CA LEU A 45 8.50 -2.08 -4.03
C LEU A 45 7.21 -1.59 -3.35
N LEU A 46 7.28 -1.28 -2.06
CA LEU A 46 6.13 -0.75 -1.30
C LEU A 46 5.70 0.64 -1.78
N GLU A 47 6.63 1.49 -2.19
CA GLU A 47 6.30 2.81 -2.74
C GLU A 47 5.61 2.68 -4.10
N SER A 48 6.13 1.85 -5.00
CA SER A 48 5.52 1.57 -6.30
C SER A 48 4.11 1.00 -6.14
N LEU A 49 3.94 0.05 -5.23
CA LEU A 49 2.66 -0.55 -4.92
C LEU A 49 1.66 0.48 -4.33
N GLY A 50 2.13 1.30 -3.38
CA GLY A 50 1.35 2.39 -2.78
C GLY A 50 0.83 3.38 -3.81
N LYS A 51 1.64 3.72 -4.82
CA LYS A 51 1.25 4.64 -5.89
C LYS A 51 0.05 4.10 -6.67
N LYS A 52 0.12 2.83 -7.10
CA LYS A 52 -0.95 2.18 -7.87
C LYS A 52 -2.25 2.11 -7.07
N ILE A 53 -2.15 1.58 -5.85
CA ILE A 53 -3.28 1.43 -4.93
C ILE A 53 -3.91 2.79 -4.61
N GLY A 54 -3.08 3.76 -4.22
CA GLY A 54 -3.54 5.09 -3.83
C GLY A 54 -4.23 5.80 -4.97
N MET A 55 -3.67 5.74 -6.18
CA MET A 55 -4.26 6.39 -7.37
C MET A 55 -5.62 5.80 -7.71
N GLU A 56 -5.78 4.48 -7.62
CA GLU A 56 -7.06 3.84 -7.88
C GLU A 56 -8.08 4.12 -6.77
N TRP A 57 -7.70 3.93 -5.51
CA TRP A 57 -8.60 4.09 -4.36
C TRP A 57 -9.10 5.53 -4.20
N ALA A 58 -8.30 6.51 -4.62
CA ALA A 58 -8.65 7.93 -4.61
C ALA A 58 -9.65 8.34 -5.70
N ARG A 59 -10.02 7.44 -6.63
CA ARG A 59 -11.10 7.69 -7.58
C ARG A 59 -12.45 7.74 -6.88
N LYS A 60 -13.47 8.23 -7.59
CA LYS A 60 -14.83 8.23 -7.07
C LYS A 60 -15.27 6.80 -6.74
N ASN A 61 -16.06 6.67 -5.68
CA ASN A 61 -16.44 5.37 -5.12
C ASN A 61 -17.16 4.45 -6.10
N ASP A 62 -17.90 5.01 -7.05
CA ASP A 62 -18.63 4.33 -8.12
C ASP A 62 -17.74 3.84 -9.28
N MET A 63 -16.52 4.36 -9.38
CA MET A 63 -15.58 4.03 -10.46
C MET A 63 -14.36 3.23 -10.01
N ARG A 64 -14.03 3.28 -8.71
CA ARG A 64 -12.83 2.63 -8.20
C ARG A 64 -12.98 1.11 -8.17
N LYS A 65 -11.93 0.41 -8.56
CA LYS A 65 -11.85 -1.05 -8.47
C LYS A 65 -11.34 -1.53 -7.11
N ILE A 66 -10.58 -0.67 -6.41
CA ILE A 66 -10.00 -0.96 -5.09
C ILE A 66 -10.77 -0.21 -4.02
N ASP A 67 -11.26 -0.93 -3.01
CA ASP A 67 -12.05 -0.38 -1.91
C ASP A 67 -11.31 -0.40 -0.56
N THR A 68 -11.89 0.26 0.44
CA THR A 68 -11.30 0.35 1.79
C THR A 68 -11.14 -1.01 2.48
N PRO A 69 -12.10 -1.96 2.41
CA PRO A 69 -11.90 -3.33 2.92
C PRO A 69 -10.66 -4.03 2.37
N GLN A 70 -10.41 -3.93 1.05
CA GLN A 70 -9.20 -4.50 0.43
C GLN A 70 -7.92 -3.87 1.00
N LEU A 71 -7.89 -2.54 1.12
CA LEU A 71 -6.74 -1.84 1.73
C LEU A 71 -6.45 -2.35 3.15
N GLN A 72 -7.48 -2.52 3.96
CA GLN A 72 -7.34 -3.00 5.33
C GLN A 72 -6.84 -4.44 5.36
N LYS A 73 -7.35 -5.31 4.49
CA LYS A 73 -6.89 -6.69 4.35
C LYS A 73 -5.42 -6.74 3.97
N TRP A 74 -5.03 -6.06 2.90
CA TRP A 74 -3.65 -6.00 2.44
C TRP A 74 -2.69 -5.42 3.48
N GLY A 75 -3.12 -4.40 4.22
CA GLY A 75 -2.35 -3.86 5.34
C GLY A 75 -2.09 -4.90 6.44
N ARG A 76 -3.09 -5.73 6.78
CA ARG A 76 -2.93 -6.84 7.73
C ARG A 76 -2.02 -7.94 7.17
N ASP A 77 -2.20 -8.28 5.89
CA ASP A 77 -1.41 -9.32 5.23
C ASP A 77 0.09 -8.96 5.20
N LEU A 78 0.43 -7.70 4.89
CA LEU A 78 1.80 -7.20 4.93
C LEU A 78 2.39 -7.22 6.35
N GLN A 79 1.62 -6.82 7.36
CA GLN A 79 2.07 -6.89 8.76
C GLN A 79 2.29 -8.34 9.22
N ASN A 80 1.42 -9.27 8.82
CA ASN A 80 1.57 -10.69 9.12
C ASN A 80 2.77 -11.30 8.41
N ALA A 81 3.00 -10.95 7.14
CA ALA A 81 4.16 -11.39 6.37
C ALA A 81 5.46 -10.86 6.97
N ARG A 82 5.49 -9.59 7.40
CA ARG A 82 6.63 -9.01 8.13
C ARG A 82 7.02 -9.83 9.37
N ARG A 83 6.04 -10.29 10.16
CA ARG A 83 6.29 -11.13 11.35
C ARG A 83 6.94 -12.48 11.02
N LYS A 84 6.79 -12.96 9.77
CA LYS A 84 7.37 -14.22 9.28
C LYS A 84 8.76 -14.04 8.64
N GLY A 85 9.25 -12.81 8.54
CA GLY A 85 10.59 -12.48 8.06
C GLY A 85 10.64 -11.91 6.63
N PRO A 86 11.84 -11.47 6.18
CA PRO A 86 12.02 -10.71 4.94
C PRO A 86 11.53 -11.43 3.68
N LYS A 87 11.80 -12.74 3.55
CA LYS A 87 11.37 -13.54 2.40
C LYS A 87 9.85 -13.60 2.28
N ALA A 88 9.15 -13.88 3.38
CA ALA A 88 7.69 -13.93 3.41
C ALA A 88 7.07 -12.57 3.07
N LEU A 89 7.69 -11.48 3.53
CA LEU A 89 7.27 -10.12 3.18
C LEU A 89 7.46 -9.83 1.68
N ALA A 90 8.62 -10.17 1.11
CA ALA A 90 8.88 -10.00 -0.32
C ALA A 90 7.87 -10.75 -1.17
N ASP A 91 7.58 -12.01 -0.83
CA ASP A 91 6.59 -12.82 -1.54
C ASP A 91 5.18 -12.25 -1.40
N GLN A 92 4.83 -11.72 -0.23
CA GLN A 92 3.53 -11.07 -0.04
C GLN A 92 3.38 -9.79 -0.86
N ILE A 93 4.44 -8.98 -0.97
CA ILE A 93 4.41 -7.76 -1.78
C ILE A 93 4.27 -8.09 -3.27
N ARG A 94 4.98 -9.12 -3.76
CA ARG A 94 4.83 -9.59 -5.15
C ARG A 94 3.40 -10.04 -5.44
N ARG A 95 2.82 -10.89 -4.59
CA ARG A 95 1.43 -11.37 -4.72
C ARG A 95 0.43 -10.22 -4.74
N LEU A 96 0.60 -9.25 -3.86
CA LEU A 96 -0.27 -8.08 -3.77
C LEU A 96 -0.12 -7.21 -5.03
N ASN A 97 1.10 -7.01 -5.53
CA ASN A 97 1.32 -6.32 -6.80
C ASN A 97 0.59 -7.02 -7.95
N ASP A 98 0.71 -8.34 -8.07
CA ASP A 98 0.02 -9.11 -9.12
C ASP A 98 -1.50 -9.05 -8.99
N GLU A 99 -2.02 -9.08 -7.76
CA GLU A 99 -3.45 -8.89 -7.46
C GLU A 99 -3.93 -7.51 -7.92
N VAL A 100 -3.20 -6.44 -7.55
CA VAL A 100 -3.50 -5.07 -7.96
C VAL A 100 -3.44 -4.92 -9.48
N GLU A 101 -2.40 -5.43 -10.15
CA GLU A 101 -2.30 -5.38 -11.61
C GLU A 101 -3.50 -6.04 -12.29
N LYS A 102 -3.92 -7.22 -11.82
CA LYS A 102 -5.11 -7.92 -12.35
C LYS A 102 -6.40 -7.13 -12.14
N MET A 103 -6.52 -6.43 -11.02
CA MET A 103 -7.68 -5.58 -10.78
C MET A 103 -7.66 -4.36 -11.70
N LEU A 104 -6.48 -3.75 -11.92
CA LEU A 104 -6.36 -2.53 -12.70
C LEU A 104 -6.44 -2.74 -14.21
N ALA A 105 -6.04 -3.91 -14.71
CA ALA A 105 -6.25 -4.35 -16.10
C ALA A 105 -7.72 -4.23 -16.54
#